data_AF-A0A034VLL1-F1
#
_entry.id   AF-A0A034VLL1-F1
#
_cell.length_a   1.000
_cell.length_b   1.000
_cell.length_c   1.000
_cell.angle_alpha   90.00
_cell.angle_beta   90.00
_cell.angle_gamma   90.00
#
_symmetry.space_group_name_H-M   'P 1'
#
loop_
_entity.id
_entity.type
_entity.pdbx_description
1 polymer ?
#
loop_
_entity_poly.entity_id
_entity_poly.type
_entity_poly.pdbx_seq_one_letter_code
_entity_poly.pdbx_strand_id
1 'polypeptide(L)'
;MNSCLADLSRLIPPQYQRKGRGRIEKTEIIEMAIRHLKHLQSECIQKDNEYRMGYTDCMKEAAKFLYESHMEEFCYRLVARLQEHCVELMKNDCYKSRSCHIPDNVSASSGSPHQAYHTAAPLCQLRDMLGNSDIEQSNDHNDVKDLSFRNH
;
A
#
# COMPACT_ATOMS: atom_id res chain seq x y z
N MET A 1 -1.46 29.00 -26.42
CA MET A 1 -2.29 27.77 -26.24
C MET A 1 -1.86 26.64 -27.17
N ASN A 2 -1.72 26.86 -28.49
CA ASN A 2 -1.38 25.77 -29.42
C ASN A 2 0.01 25.14 -29.19
N SER A 3 0.99 25.93 -28.74
CA SER A 3 2.33 25.44 -28.37
C SER A 3 2.27 24.38 -27.26
N CYS A 4 1.61 24.68 -26.15
CA CYS A 4 1.48 23.77 -25.01
C CYS A 4 0.81 22.43 -25.39
N LEU A 5 -0.19 22.46 -26.28
CA LEU A 5 -0.85 21.24 -26.76
C LEU A 5 0.05 20.43 -27.70
N ALA A 6 0.88 21.10 -28.52
CA ALA A 6 1.85 20.42 -29.36
C ALA A 6 2.93 19.71 -28.51
N ASP A 7 3.42 20.38 -27.47
CA ASP A 7 4.39 19.78 -26.54
C ASP A 7 3.77 18.65 -25.73
N LEU A 8 2.56 18.83 -25.20
CA LEU A 8 1.83 17.77 -24.51
C LEU A 8 1.60 16.55 -25.42
N SER A 9 1.22 16.76 -26.68
CA SER A 9 1.03 15.68 -27.65
C SER A 9 2.29 14.86 -27.90
N ARG A 10 3.48 15.46 -27.80
CA ARG A 10 4.77 14.75 -27.96
C ARG A 10 5.11 13.88 -26.76
N LEU A 11 4.62 14.22 -25.57
CA LEU A 11 4.83 13.45 -24.35
C LEU A 11 3.90 12.24 -24.24
N ILE A 12 2.78 12.24 -24.99
CA ILE A 12 1.80 11.16 -24.94
C ILE A 12 2.32 9.93 -25.73
N PRO A 13 2.41 8.74 -25.11
CA PRO A 13 2.83 7.54 -25.80
C PRO A 13 1.93 7.19 -26.99
N PRO A 14 2.50 6.72 -28.13
CA PRO A 14 1.72 6.38 -29.32
C PRO A 14 0.62 5.33 -29.11
N GLN A 15 0.75 4.49 -28.09
CA GLN A 15 -0.26 3.50 -27.69
C GLN A 15 -1.61 4.11 -27.28
N TYR A 16 -1.63 5.39 -26.90
CA TYR A 16 -2.88 6.12 -26.63
C TYR A 16 -3.49 6.75 -27.90
N GLN A 17 -2.77 6.73 -29.03
CA GLN A 17 -3.22 7.31 -30.30
C GLN A 17 -4.00 6.28 -31.11
N ARG A 18 -5.09 6.71 -31.74
CA ARG A 18 -5.83 5.88 -32.70
C ARG A 18 -5.08 5.80 -34.02
N LYS A 19 -4.71 4.59 -34.43
CA LYS A 19 -4.01 4.33 -35.70
C LYS A 19 -4.90 4.73 -36.89
N GLY A 20 -4.31 5.39 -37.88
CA GLY A 20 -4.97 5.73 -39.14
C GLY A 20 -5.92 6.94 -39.09
N ARG A 21 -5.96 7.68 -37.98
CA ARG A 21 -6.69 8.96 -37.92
C ARG A 21 -5.79 10.09 -38.45
N GLY A 22 -6.39 11.07 -39.11
CA GLY A 22 -5.70 12.26 -39.60
C GLY A 22 -5.38 13.25 -38.47
N ARG A 23 -5.89 14.48 -38.58
CA ARG A 23 -5.63 15.53 -37.58
C ARG A 23 -6.22 15.17 -36.21
N ILE A 24 -5.38 15.16 -35.18
CA ILE A 24 -5.79 14.94 -33.78
C ILE A 24 -6.47 16.20 -33.25
N GLU A 25 -7.62 16.02 -32.58
CA GLU A 25 -8.39 17.09 -31.98
C GLU A 25 -7.79 17.56 -30.65
N LYS A 26 -8.01 18.83 -30.27
CA LYS A 26 -7.47 19.37 -29.01
C LYS A 26 -8.00 18.62 -27.79
N THR A 27 -9.28 18.27 -27.80
CA THR A 27 -9.95 17.48 -26.77
C THR A 27 -9.35 16.08 -26.67
N GLU A 28 -9.04 15.45 -27.80
CA GLU A 28 -8.40 14.13 -27.86
C GLU A 28 -6.99 14.15 -27.25
N ILE A 29 -6.19 15.19 -27.50
CA ILE A 29 -4.88 15.38 -26.84
C ILE A 29 -5.03 15.41 -25.31
N ILE A 30 -6.02 16.14 -24.79
CA ILE A 30 -6.26 16.24 -23.34
C ILE A 30 -6.72 14.90 -22.76
N GLU A 31 -7.65 14.21 -23.42
CA GLU A 31 -8.16 12.92 -22.95
C GLU A 31 -7.04 11.87 -22.87
N MET A 32 -6.20 11.82 -23.89
CA MET A 32 -5.05 10.92 -23.93
C MET A 32 -4.01 11.25 -22.87
N ALA A 33 -3.73 12.54 -22.63
CA ALA A 33 -2.85 12.98 -21.55
C ALA A 33 -3.39 12.54 -20.18
N ILE A 34 -4.68 12.72 -19.92
CA ILE A 34 -5.32 12.27 -18.68
C ILE A 34 -5.16 10.76 -18.51
N ARG A 35 -5.41 9.98 -19.57
CA ARG A 35 -5.27 8.52 -19.52
C ARG A 35 -3.83 8.10 -19.21
N HIS A 36 -2.85 8.75 -19.83
CA HIS A 36 -1.43 8.48 -19.56
C HIS A 36 -1.03 8.86 -18.13
N LEU A 37 -1.44 10.02 -17.62
CA LEU A 37 -1.16 10.46 -16.25
C LEU A 37 -1.74 9.50 -15.21
N LYS A 38 -2.97 9.02 -15.44
CA LYS A 38 -3.60 8.00 -14.56
C LYS A 38 -2.82 6.68 -14.55
N HIS A 39 -2.32 6.26 -15.71
CA HIS A 39 -1.47 5.07 -15.80
C HIS A 39 -0.16 5.27 -15.02
N LEU A 40 0.55 6.37 -15.24
CA LEU A 40 1.79 6.69 -14.52
C LEU A 40 1.58 6.78 -13.00
N GLN A 41 0.47 7.37 -12.56
CA GLN A 41 0.13 7.41 -11.14
C GLN A 41 -0.07 6.01 -10.56
N SER A 42 -0.76 5.14 -11.30
CA SER A 42 -0.98 3.75 -10.89
C SER A 42 0.33 2.96 -10.84
N GLU A 43 1.19 3.11 -11.86
CA GLU A 43 2.52 2.49 -11.89
C GLU A 43 3.41 2.98 -10.73
N CYS A 44 3.34 4.27 -10.38
CA CYS A 44 4.09 4.81 -9.25
C CYS A 44 3.67 4.17 -7.92
N ILE A 45 2.35 4.04 -7.70
CA ILE A 45 1.81 3.38 -6.50
C ILE A 45 2.22 1.91 -6.49
N GLN A 46 2.15 1.22 -7.63
CA GLN A 46 2.55 -0.19 -7.71
C GLN A 46 4.03 -0.37 -7.37
N LYS A 47 4.93 0.45 -7.92
CA LYS A 47 6.37 0.41 -7.62
C LYS A 47 6.68 0.68 -6.16
N ASP A 48 5.96 1.61 -5.53
CA ASP A 48 6.09 1.87 -4.08
C ASP A 48 5.72 0.63 -3.25
N ASN A 49 4.63 -0.05 -3.62
CA ASN A 49 4.22 -1.30 -2.97
C ASN A 49 5.24 -2.43 -3.19
N GLU A 50 5.77 -2.58 -4.41
CA GLU A 50 6.80 -3.58 -4.73
C GLU A 50 8.09 -3.35 -3.92
N TYR A 51 8.54 -2.10 -3.82
CA TYR A 51 9.68 -1.73 -2.98
C TYR A 51 9.43 -2.06 -1.52
N ARG A 52 8.26 -1.69 -0.98
CA ARG A 52 7.88 -1.98 0.41
C ARG A 52 7.87 -3.48 0.70
N MET A 53 7.34 -4.28 -0.23
CA MET A 53 7.32 -5.74 -0.13
C MET A 53 8.75 -6.27 -0.06
N GLY A 54 9.60 -5.92 -1.03
CA GLY A 54 10.99 -6.37 -1.09
C GLY A 54 11.83 -5.93 0.11
N TYR A 55 11.59 -4.72 0.64
CA TYR A 55 12.21 -4.25 1.88
C TYR A 55 11.83 -5.13 3.08
N THR A 56 10.54 -5.47 3.18
CA THR A 56 10.02 -6.32 4.26
C THR A 56 10.60 -7.74 4.18
N ASP A 57 10.68 -8.30 2.97
CA ASP A 57 11.23 -9.64 2.74
C ASP A 57 12.73 -9.69 3.08
N CYS A 58 13.50 -8.68 2.65
CA CYS A 58 14.91 -8.56 3.01
C CYS A 58 15.12 -8.46 4.53
N MET A 59 14.31 -7.64 5.21
CA MET A 59 14.37 -7.51 6.67
C MET A 59 14.04 -8.84 7.38
N LYS A 60 13.04 -9.58 6.90
CA LYS A 60 12.68 -10.90 7.45
C LYS A 60 13.79 -11.92 7.26
N GLU A 61 14.40 -11.97 6.08
CA GLU A 61 15.50 -12.90 5.81
C GLU A 61 16.72 -12.58 6.67
N ALA A 62 17.05 -11.29 6.83
CA ALA A 62 18.11 -10.87 7.74
C ALA A 62 17.79 -11.24 9.21
N ALA A 63 16.55 -11.05 9.64
CA ALA A 63 16.11 -11.42 10.98
C ALA A 63 16.22 -12.93 11.21
N LYS A 64 15.83 -13.74 10.23
CA LYS A 64 15.93 -15.21 10.25
C LYS A 64 17.39 -15.64 10.39
N PHE A 65 18.31 -15.10 9.58
CA PHE A 65 19.73 -15.40 9.69
C PHE A 65 20.31 -15.09 11.08
N LEU A 66 19.95 -13.94 11.65
CA LEU A 66 20.43 -13.54 12.98
C LEU A 66 19.83 -14.40 14.09
N TYR A 67 18.57 -14.82 13.94
CA TYR A 67 17.92 -15.73 14.88
C TYR A 67 18.58 -17.11 14.86
N GLU A 68 18.85 -17.67 13.67
CA GLU A 68 19.58 -18.93 13.50
C GLU A 68 21.03 -18.85 14.03
N SER A 69 21.61 -17.65 14.05
CA SER A 69 22.94 -17.37 14.61
C SER A 69 22.94 -17.14 16.13
N HIS A 70 21.81 -17.30 16.82
CA HIS A 70 21.66 -17.00 18.26
C HIS A 70 22.05 -15.56 18.63
N MET A 71 21.67 -14.60 17.78
CA MET A 71 21.92 -13.16 17.95
C MET A 71 20.61 -12.39 18.23
N GLU A 72 19.74 -12.92 19.09
CA GLU A 72 18.34 -12.48 19.23
C GLU A 72 18.22 -11.01 19.66
N GLU A 73 19.04 -10.55 20.60
CA GLU A 73 19.02 -9.16 21.08
C GLU A 73 19.42 -8.17 19.99
N PHE A 74 20.45 -8.50 19.20
CA PHE A 74 20.88 -7.68 18.07
C PHE A 74 19.84 -7.70 16.95
N CYS A 75 19.26 -8.87 16.65
CA CYS A 75 18.18 -9.04 15.70
C CYS A 75 17.01 -8.11 16.02
N TYR A 76 16.55 -8.11 17.28
CA TYR A 76 15.47 -7.24 17.72
C TYR A 76 15.78 -5.76 17.50
N ARG A 77 16.97 -5.32 17.93
CA ARG A 77 17.40 -3.92 17.76
C ARG A 77 17.50 -3.53 16.28
N LEU A 78 18.00 -4.43 15.44
CA LEU A 78 18.11 -4.19 14.00
C LEU A 78 16.74 -4.07 13.34
N VAL A 79 15.85 -5.05 13.57
CA VAL A 79 14.49 -5.06 12.99
C VAL A 79 13.70 -3.83 13.41
N ALA A 80 13.74 -3.46 14.69
CA ALA A 80 13.05 -2.26 15.19
C ALA A 80 13.53 -0.99 14.45
N ARG A 81 14.86 -0.85 14.29
CA ARG A 81 15.45 0.29 13.56
C ARG A 81 15.08 0.30 12.08
N LEU A 82 15.07 -0.85 11.42
CA LEU A 82 14.69 -0.97 10.01
C LEU A 82 13.19 -0.67 9.81
N GLN A 83 12.33 -1.09 10.75
CA GLN A 83 10.90 -0.81 10.70
C GLN A 83 10.59 0.68 10.86
N GLU A 84 11.24 1.36 11.82
CA GLU A 84 11.15 2.81 11.99
C GLU A 84 11.62 3.54 10.72
N HIS A 85 12.77 3.13 10.17
CA HIS A 85 13.33 3.71 8.96
C HIS A 85 12.42 3.51 7.74
N CYS A 86 11.77 2.35 7.61
CA CYS A 86 10.80 2.08 6.54
C CYS A 86 9.64 3.09 6.58
N VAL A 87 9.09 3.36 7.77
CA VAL A 87 8.00 4.35 7.94
C VAL A 87 8.46 5.76 7.57
N GLU A 88 9.69 6.15 7.93
CA GLU A 88 10.26 7.45 7.57
C GLU A 88 10.48 7.60 6.06
N LEU A 89 11.04 6.57 5.40
CA LEU A 89 11.21 6.54 3.95
C LEU A 89 9.88 6.74 3.23
N MET A 90 8.85 5.97 3.61
CA MET A 90 7.54 6.01 2.95
C MET A 90 6.81 7.35 3.13
N LYS A 91 7.05 8.07 4.23
CA LYS A 91 6.54 9.44 4.40
C LYS A 91 7.19 10.38 3.38
N ASN A 92 8.50 10.26 3.16
CA ASN A 92 9.28 11.17 2.32
C ASN A 92 8.96 11.04 0.82
N ASP A 93 8.70 9.83 0.32
CA ASP A 93 8.39 9.62 -1.10
C ASP A 93 6.97 10.06 -1.47
N CYS A 94 6.04 10.02 -0.51
CA CYS A 94 4.68 10.50 -0.73
C CYS A 94 4.61 12.02 -1.01
N TYR A 95 5.55 12.82 -0.50
CA TYR A 95 5.61 14.26 -0.78
C TYR A 95 6.05 14.58 -2.22
N LYS A 96 6.86 13.71 -2.84
CA LYS A 96 7.28 13.90 -4.23
C LYS A 96 6.17 13.52 -5.22
N SER A 97 5.35 12.52 -4.87
CA SER A 97 4.23 12.06 -5.71
C SER A 97 2.95 12.89 -5.54
N ARG A 98 2.70 13.47 -4.35
CA ARG A 98 1.50 14.27 -4.06
C ARG A 98 1.41 15.63 -4.75
N SER A 99 2.44 16.10 -5.47
CA SER A 99 2.32 17.29 -6.32
C SER A 99 1.25 17.13 -7.43
N CYS A 100 0.77 15.90 -7.64
CA CYS A 100 -0.27 15.56 -8.63
C CYS A 100 -1.68 15.37 -8.04
N HIS A 101 -1.86 15.44 -6.72
CA HIS A 101 -3.19 15.30 -6.11
C HIS A 101 -3.92 16.64 -6.21
N ILE A 102 -4.69 16.85 -7.27
CA ILE A 102 -5.81 17.79 -7.20
C ILE A 102 -6.80 17.19 -6.19
N PRO A 103 -7.13 17.87 -5.08
CA PRO A 103 -8.24 17.44 -4.27
C PRO A 103 -9.52 17.76 -5.04
N ASP A 104 -10.26 16.73 -5.42
CA ASP A 104 -11.68 16.89 -5.75
C ASP A 104 -12.40 17.29 -4.46
N ASN A 105 -12.35 18.58 -4.13
CA ASN A 105 -13.08 19.15 -3.02
C ASN A 105 -14.52 19.42 -3.46
N VAL A 106 -15.36 18.40 -3.34
CA VAL A 106 -16.79 18.60 -3.07
C VAL A 106 -17.05 18.07 -1.66
N SER A 107 -17.17 19.01 -0.73
CA SER A 107 -17.46 18.76 0.68
C SER A 107 -18.86 18.16 0.86
N ALA A 108 -18.97 17.11 1.67
CA ALA A 108 -20.11 16.92 2.58
C ALA A 108 -19.78 15.93 3.71
N SER A 109 -19.91 16.44 4.94
CA SER A 109 -20.30 15.73 6.18
C SER A 109 -19.22 15.04 7.04
N SER A 110 -18.77 15.84 8.02
CA SER A 110 -18.72 15.58 9.48
C SER A 110 -18.78 14.14 10.03
N GLY A 111 -17.76 13.77 10.82
CA GLY A 111 -17.86 12.74 11.86
C GLY A 111 -16.51 12.37 12.48
N SER A 112 -16.29 12.75 13.74
CA SER A 112 -15.24 12.23 14.64
C SER A 112 -15.85 12.21 16.06
N PRO A 113 -15.26 11.60 17.11
CA PRO A 113 -14.13 10.65 17.22
C PRO A 113 -14.42 9.44 18.16
N HIS A 114 -13.59 8.37 18.18
CA HIS A 114 -12.97 7.77 19.40
C HIS A 114 -12.36 6.36 19.23
N GLN A 115 -11.23 6.15 19.94
CA GLN A 115 -10.72 4.92 20.61
C GLN A 115 -10.19 3.77 19.73
N ALA A 116 -9.16 2.98 20.08
CA ALA A 116 -8.36 2.84 21.30
C ALA A 116 -6.96 2.28 20.95
N TYR A 117 -6.02 2.51 21.86
CA TYR A 117 -4.68 1.98 21.90
C TYR A 117 -4.65 0.45 21.99
N HIS A 118 -3.86 -0.20 21.13
CA HIS A 118 -3.28 -1.51 21.44
C HIS A 118 -1.80 -1.52 21.00
N THR A 119 -0.93 -1.06 21.89
CA THR A 119 0.49 -1.43 21.89
C THR A 119 0.61 -2.88 22.38
N ALA A 120 0.62 -3.83 21.46
CA ALA A 120 1.03 -5.20 21.76
C ALA A 120 2.55 -5.24 22.00
N ALA A 121 2.98 -6.05 22.97
CA ALA A 121 4.37 -6.16 23.38
C ALA A 121 5.28 -6.69 22.23
N PRO A 122 6.52 -6.19 22.10
CA PRO A 122 7.39 -6.45 20.95
C PRO A 122 7.81 -7.91 20.73
N LEU A 123 7.69 -8.77 21.75
CA LEU A 123 8.12 -10.17 21.66
C LEU A 123 7.13 -11.06 20.87
N CYS A 124 5.85 -10.70 20.81
CA CYS A 124 4.86 -11.49 20.06
C CYS A 124 5.06 -11.35 18.54
N GLN A 125 5.42 -10.15 18.09
CA GLN A 125 5.47 -9.81 16.67
C GLN A 125 6.61 -10.51 15.91
N LEU A 126 7.73 -10.78 16.59
CA LEU A 126 8.83 -11.56 16.01
C LEU A 126 8.44 -13.03 15.77
N ARG A 127 7.69 -13.63 16.70
CA ARG A 127 7.21 -15.02 16.56
C ARG A 127 6.22 -15.14 15.41
N ASP A 128 5.33 -14.17 15.26
CA ASP A 128 4.33 -14.16 14.20
C ASP A 128 4.96 -13.91 12.82
N MET A 129 6.04 -13.12 12.75
CA MET A 129 6.80 -12.91 11.50
C MET A 129 7.58 -14.13 11.04
N LEU A 130 7.97 -15.01 11.97
CA LEU A 130 8.70 -16.26 11.71
C LEU A 130 7.77 -17.49 11.62
N GLY A 131 6.48 -17.31 11.92
CA GLY A 131 5.55 -18.40 12.26
C GLY A 131 4.51 -18.79 11.20
N ASN A 132 4.66 -18.41 9.93
CA ASN A 132 3.76 -18.87 8.86
C ASN A 132 4.46 -19.88 7.95
N SER A 133 4.56 -21.11 8.45
CA SER A 133 4.61 -22.33 7.65
C SER A 133 3.29 -23.06 7.87
N ASP A 134 2.64 -23.50 6.79
CA ASP A 134 1.30 -24.07 6.71
C ASP A 134 0.87 -24.95 7.90
N ILE A 135 -0.27 -24.65 8.51
CA ILE A 135 -1.06 -25.63 9.28
C ILE A 135 -2.54 -25.23 9.23
N GLU A 136 -3.33 -26.10 8.61
CA GLU A 136 -4.79 -26.08 8.70
C GLU A 136 -5.19 -26.28 10.18
N GLN A 137 -6.04 -25.40 10.69
CA GLN A 137 -6.72 -25.62 11.96
C GLN A 137 -8.22 -25.48 11.75
N SER A 138 -8.84 -26.62 11.48
CA SER A 138 -10.24 -26.86 11.76
C SER A 138 -10.51 -26.55 13.24
N ASN A 139 -11.56 -25.79 13.52
CA ASN A 139 -12.07 -25.67 14.88
C ASN A 139 -13.58 -25.82 14.86
N ASP A 140 -13.99 -27.08 14.94
CA ASP A 140 -15.29 -27.53 15.40
C ASP A 140 -15.40 -27.19 16.89
N HIS A 141 -16.40 -26.38 17.28
CA HIS A 141 -16.80 -26.34 18.69
C HIS A 141 -18.31 -26.26 18.85
N ASN A 142 -18.81 -27.28 19.54
CA ASN A 142 -20.18 -27.51 19.97
C ASN A 142 -20.60 -26.47 21.02
N ASP A 143 -21.77 -25.86 20.86
CA ASP A 143 -22.49 -25.25 21.98
C ASP A 143 -23.83 -25.97 22.17
N VAL A 144 -23.88 -26.80 23.22
CA VAL A 144 -25.11 -27.39 23.76
C VAL A 144 -25.40 -26.71 25.10
N LYS A 145 -26.68 -26.36 25.30
CA LYS A 145 -27.38 -25.87 26.51
C LYS A 145 -27.32 -24.34 26.68
N ASP A 146 -28.43 -23.64 26.91
CA ASP A 146 -29.40 -23.96 27.96
C ASP A 146 -30.85 -23.50 27.70
N LEU A 147 -31.72 -24.16 28.45
CA LEU A 147 -33.18 -24.15 28.43
C LEU A 147 -33.75 -22.80 28.90
N SER A 148 -34.74 -22.26 28.19
CA SER A 148 -35.73 -21.36 28.79
C SER A 148 -37.11 -22.00 28.70
N PHE A 149 -37.61 -22.42 29.86
CA PHE A 149 -39.00 -22.83 30.03
C PHE A 149 -39.90 -21.61 29.81
N ARG A 150 -40.78 -21.71 28.82
CA ARG A 150 -41.81 -20.71 28.53
C ARG A 150 -43.06 -21.12 29.31
N ASN A 151 -43.42 -20.31 30.31
CA ASN A 151 -44.71 -20.35 30.97
C ASN A 151 -45.84 -20.24 29.95
N HIS A 152 -46.80 -21.16 29.98
CA HIS A 152 -48.26 -20.92 29.93
C HIS A 152 -48.99 -22.19 30.35
#